data_AF-A0A2I0QIL7-F1
#
_entry.id   AF-A0A2I0QIL7-F1
#
_cell.length_a   1.000
_cell.length_b   1.000
_cell.length_c   1.000
_cell.angle_alpha   90.00
_cell.angle_beta   90.00
_cell.angle_gamma   90.00
#
_symmetry.space_group_name_H-M   'P 1'
#
loop_
_entity.id
_entity.type
_entity.pdbx_description
1 polymer ?
#
loop_
_entity_poly.entity_id
_entity_poly.type
_entity_poly.pdbx_seq_one_letter_code
_entity_poly.pdbx_strand_id
1 'polypeptide(L)'
;MAIKEGKEIKAREISILKKCAMCGLCQEKCPKKINIKEIVRVERERRNIIADIKFLTKEEILNALEKCIFCGRCESQCPKQIPIVSVFAEIGKEKFMNKKGAITLSRDISISEDAQVLLVLGDANFPNGAKELAEILEEFLNRNFIVFTAGDAAISIVESNLKHENLINLGSASAGIHLIEKIIEMAGKKNNKSPVGNFDEIAAHIANKVGLAAMFWGATTQGNFAVAQGLMRLGIPVIFGSH
;
A
#
# COMPACT_ATOMS: atom_id res chain seq x y z
N MET A 1 6.99 -23.93 29.25
CA MET A 1 7.24 -23.20 27.98
C MET A 1 7.28 -21.73 28.34
N ALA A 2 8.46 -21.11 28.27
CA ALA A 2 8.75 -19.84 28.93
C ALA A 2 7.88 -18.68 28.42
N ILE A 3 7.29 -17.97 29.38
CA ILE A 3 6.55 -16.72 29.24
C ILE A 3 7.49 -15.69 28.61
N LYS A 4 7.20 -15.20 27.40
CA LYS A 4 7.80 -13.96 26.90
C LYS A 4 7.21 -12.84 27.77
N GLU A 5 7.93 -12.46 28.83
CA GLU A 5 7.61 -11.29 29.65
C GLU A 5 7.24 -10.11 28.73
N GLY A 6 6.11 -9.46 28.99
CA GLY A 6 5.65 -8.24 28.32
C GLY A 6 6.55 -7.03 28.61
N LYS A 7 7.85 -7.14 28.34
CA LYS A 7 8.85 -6.07 28.51
C LYS A 7 8.78 -4.99 27.42
N GLU A 8 7.91 -5.14 26.42
CA GLU A 8 7.96 -4.30 25.23
C GLU A 8 6.80 -3.30 25.05
N ILE A 9 5.69 -3.46 25.79
CA ILE A 9 4.54 -2.53 25.75
C ILE A 9 4.49 -1.79 27.09
N LYS A 10 4.43 -0.46 27.08
CA LYS A 10 4.48 0.31 28.33
C LYS A 10 3.19 0.12 29.13
N ALA A 11 3.28 0.28 30.44
CA ALA A 11 2.18 0.02 31.38
C ALA A 11 0.93 0.89 31.11
N ARG A 12 1.13 2.09 30.56
CA ARG A 12 0.05 3.01 30.18
C ARG A 12 -0.83 2.40 29.10
N GLU A 13 -0.26 1.90 28.01
CA GLU A 13 -0.98 1.30 26.89
C GLU A 13 -1.75 0.07 27.37
N ILE A 14 -1.11 -0.78 28.19
CA ILE A 14 -1.75 -1.94 28.81
C ILE A 14 -2.97 -1.52 29.64
N SER A 15 -2.86 -0.48 30.46
CA SER A 15 -3.96 0.00 31.31
C SER A 15 -5.18 0.46 30.49
N ILE A 16 -4.94 1.02 29.31
CA ILE A 16 -5.99 1.46 28.38
C ILE A 16 -6.67 0.24 27.76
N LEU A 17 -5.89 -0.72 27.25
CA LEU A 17 -6.41 -1.92 26.59
C LEU A 17 -7.20 -2.82 27.56
N LYS A 18 -6.86 -2.85 28.85
CA LYS A 18 -7.62 -3.56 29.90
C LYS A 18 -9.09 -3.19 29.98
N LYS A 19 -9.49 -2.00 29.48
CA LYS A 19 -10.89 -1.56 29.45
C LYS A 19 -11.74 -2.31 28.40
N CYS A 20 -11.10 -3.07 27.50
CA CYS A 20 -11.77 -3.79 26.41
C CYS A 20 -12.92 -4.67 26.93
N ALA A 21 -14.06 -4.61 26.24
CA ALA A 21 -15.25 -5.40 26.56
C ALA A 21 -15.37 -6.68 25.70
N MET A 22 -14.40 -6.94 24.81
CA MET A 22 -14.39 -8.11 23.90
C MET A 22 -15.63 -8.22 22.98
N CYS A 23 -16.29 -7.10 22.68
CA CYS A 23 -17.53 -7.06 21.90
C CYS A 23 -17.37 -7.31 20.40
N GLY A 24 -16.18 -7.05 19.82
CA GLY A 24 -15.91 -7.31 18.40
C GLY A 24 -16.33 -6.22 17.40
N LEU A 25 -17.03 -5.16 17.85
CA LEU A 25 -17.49 -4.08 16.96
C LEU A 25 -16.36 -3.40 16.17
N CYS A 26 -15.18 -3.25 16.79
CA CYS A 26 -14.00 -2.70 16.15
C CYS A 26 -13.52 -3.52 14.94
N GLN A 27 -13.58 -4.85 15.02
CA GLN A 27 -13.21 -5.75 13.94
C GLN A 27 -14.26 -5.72 12.83
N GLU A 28 -15.55 -5.76 13.18
CA GLU A 28 -16.65 -5.73 12.21
C GLU A 28 -16.61 -4.46 11.34
N LYS A 29 -16.27 -3.32 11.93
CA LYS A 29 -16.20 -2.02 11.23
C LYS A 29 -14.80 -1.68 10.69
N CYS A 30 -13.82 -2.57 10.87
CA CYS A 30 -12.50 -2.38 10.30
C CYS A 30 -12.56 -2.63 8.78
N PRO A 31 -12.20 -1.66 7.93
CA PRO A 31 -12.21 -1.86 6.47
C PRO A 31 -11.25 -2.98 6.04
N LYS A 32 -10.14 -3.14 6.79
CA LYS A 32 -9.12 -4.17 6.57
C LYS A 32 -9.39 -5.47 7.31
N LYS A 33 -10.56 -5.60 7.97
CA LYS A 33 -10.99 -6.78 8.73
C LYS A 33 -9.94 -7.29 9.72
N ILE A 34 -9.11 -6.38 10.26
CA ILE A 34 -8.11 -6.71 11.28
C ILE A 34 -8.84 -7.27 12.49
N ASN A 35 -8.38 -8.40 13.02
CA ASN A 35 -8.97 -9.03 14.21
C ASN A 35 -8.57 -8.27 15.49
N ILE A 36 -9.01 -7.01 15.58
CA ILE A 36 -8.67 -6.10 16.68
C ILE A 36 -9.11 -6.70 18.01
N LYS A 37 -10.26 -7.40 18.05
CA LYS A 37 -10.75 -8.06 19.27
C LYS A 37 -9.72 -9.03 19.84
N GLU A 38 -9.15 -9.89 19.00
CA GLU A 38 -8.10 -10.81 19.43
C GLU A 38 -6.83 -10.06 19.79
N ILE A 39 -6.51 -9.00 19.05
CA ILE A 39 -5.31 -8.21 19.28
C ILE A 39 -5.36 -7.42 20.61
N VAL A 40 -6.53 -6.93 20.99
CA VAL A 40 -6.72 -6.26 22.28
C VAL A 40 -7.25 -7.22 23.34
N ARG A 41 -7.11 -8.54 23.13
CA ARG A 41 -7.60 -9.52 24.09
C ARG A 41 -6.86 -9.32 25.41
N VAL A 42 -7.66 -9.09 26.44
CA VAL A 42 -7.22 -9.11 27.82
C VAL A 42 -8.00 -10.22 28.49
N GLU A 43 -7.34 -11.33 28.78
CA GLU A 43 -7.92 -12.37 29.62
C GLU A 43 -8.14 -11.79 31.02
N ARG A 44 -9.40 -11.80 31.46
CA ARG A 44 -9.79 -11.38 32.81
C ARG A 44 -10.01 -12.63 33.62
N GLU A 45 -9.21 -12.84 34.66
CA GLU A 45 -9.38 -13.96 35.59
C GLU A 45 -10.82 -14.04 36.11
N ARG A 46 -11.43 -15.22 36.02
CA ARG A 46 -12.53 -15.61 36.90
C ARG A 46 -11.92 -16.51 37.98
N ARG A 47 -11.90 -16.00 39.22
CA ARG A 47 -11.68 -16.69 40.51
C ARG A 47 -10.78 -17.94 40.49
N ASN A 48 -9.60 -17.81 41.10
CA ASN A 48 -8.74 -18.90 41.61
C ASN A 48 -8.16 -19.90 40.60
N ILE A 49 -7.88 -19.47 39.38
CA ILE A 49 -6.93 -20.17 38.51
C ILE A 49 -5.93 -19.12 38.06
N ILE A 50 -4.70 -19.21 38.58
CA ILE A 50 -3.55 -18.46 38.05
C ILE A 50 -3.29 -19.04 36.66
N ALA A 51 -4.00 -18.51 35.67
CA ALA A 51 -3.74 -18.77 34.27
C ALA A 51 -3.19 -17.48 33.70
N ASP A 52 -1.91 -17.54 33.33
CA ASP A 52 -1.08 -16.48 32.78
C ASP A 52 -1.89 -15.51 31.90
N ILE A 53 -1.98 -14.24 32.31
CA ILE A 53 -2.64 -13.20 31.50
C ILE A 53 -1.91 -13.13 30.16
N LYS A 54 -2.47 -13.74 29.12
CA LYS A 54 -1.88 -13.75 27.79
C LYS A 54 -2.20 -12.42 27.09
N PHE A 55 -1.44 -11.38 27.43
CA PHE A 55 -1.34 -10.19 26.59
C PHE A 55 -0.67 -10.59 25.27
N LEU A 56 -1.07 -9.95 24.16
CA LEU A 56 -0.34 -10.14 22.91
C LEU A 56 1.15 -9.82 23.05
N THR A 57 1.96 -10.43 22.20
CA THR A 57 3.32 -9.97 21.96
C THR A 57 3.29 -8.66 21.16
N LYS A 58 4.29 -7.78 21.33
CA LYS A 58 4.46 -6.58 20.49
C LYS A 58 4.43 -6.95 19.01
N GLU A 59 4.99 -8.10 18.63
CA GLU A 59 5.00 -8.65 17.27
C GLU A 59 3.59 -8.77 16.66
N GLU A 60 2.61 -9.30 17.38
CA GLU A 60 1.23 -9.45 16.89
C GLU A 60 0.56 -8.09 16.62
N ILE A 61 0.82 -7.09 17.47
CA ILE A 61 0.35 -5.72 17.27
C ILE A 61 1.07 -5.07 16.07
N LEU A 62 2.38 -5.27 15.95
CA LEU A 62 3.18 -4.77 14.84
C LEU A 62 2.73 -5.37 13.50
N ASN A 63 2.35 -6.64 13.46
CA ASN A 63 1.81 -7.28 12.25
C ASN A 63 0.44 -6.72 11.88
N ALA A 64 -0.42 -6.44 12.87
CA ALA A 64 -1.70 -5.78 12.63
C ALA A 64 -1.53 -4.35 12.12
N LEU A 65 -0.54 -3.63 12.63
CA LEU A 65 -0.19 -2.28 12.23
C LEU A 65 0.23 -2.17 10.77
N GLU A 66 0.86 -3.19 10.19
CA GLU A 66 1.23 -3.20 8.77
C GLU A 66 0.02 -3.13 7.83
N LYS A 67 -1.15 -3.61 8.29
CA LYS A 67 -2.41 -3.54 7.55
C LYS A 67 -3.29 -2.36 7.96
N CYS A 68 -2.96 -1.69 9.06
CA CYS A 68 -3.79 -0.62 9.61
C CYS A 68 -3.61 0.65 8.78
N ILE A 69 -4.72 1.20 8.29
CA ILE A 69 -4.76 2.49 7.56
C ILE A 69 -5.10 3.68 8.46
N PHE A 70 -5.03 3.50 9.79
CA PHE A 70 -5.22 4.56 10.79
C PHE A 70 -6.54 5.36 10.68
N CYS A 71 -7.61 4.75 10.13
CA CYS A 71 -8.86 5.47 9.83
C CYS A 71 -9.75 5.81 11.04
N GLY A 72 -9.42 5.38 12.25
CA GLY A 72 -10.18 5.68 13.47
C GLY A 72 -11.55 4.99 13.62
N ARG A 73 -12.06 4.26 12.61
CA ARG A 73 -13.39 3.61 12.67
C ARG A 73 -13.54 2.67 13.87
N CYS A 74 -12.48 1.96 14.25
CA CYS A 74 -12.51 1.08 15.43
C CYS A 74 -12.73 1.84 16.75
N GLU A 75 -12.22 3.07 16.86
CA GLU A 75 -12.36 3.91 18.03
C GLU A 75 -13.79 4.49 18.11
N SER A 76 -14.31 5.00 16.98
CA SER A 76 -15.66 5.56 16.91
C SER A 76 -16.75 4.54 17.28
N GLN A 77 -16.47 3.26 17.07
CA GLN A 77 -17.41 2.15 17.32
C GLN A 77 -17.15 1.47 18.67
N CYS A 78 -16.13 1.91 19.42
CA CYS A 78 -15.79 1.32 20.71
C CYS A 78 -16.71 1.88 21.81
N PRO A 79 -17.59 1.07 22.44
CA PRO A 79 -18.46 1.55 23.53
C PRO A 79 -17.68 1.92 24.79
N LYS A 80 -16.40 1.51 24.87
CA LYS A 80 -15.48 1.85 25.96
C LYS A 80 -14.56 3.02 25.62
N GLN A 81 -14.74 3.63 24.44
CA GLN A 81 -13.96 4.79 23.97
C GLN A 81 -12.45 4.54 24.08
N ILE A 82 -12.01 3.33 23.71
CA ILE A 82 -10.60 2.97 23.72
C ILE A 82 -9.94 3.60 22.49
N PRO A 83 -8.88 4.40 22.67
CA PRO A 83 -8.12 4.99 21.57
C PRO A 83 -7.17 3.95 20.96
N ILE A 84 -7.74 2.95 20.26
CA ILE A 84 -7.04 1.80 19.68
C ILE A 84 -5.94 2.24 18.71
N VAL A 85 -6.22 3.21 17.84
CA VAL A 85 -5.28 3.71 16.83
C VAL A 85 -4.11 4.41 17.50
N SER A 86 -4.38 5.28 18.48
CA SER A 86 -3.31 5.98 19.22
C SER A 86 -2.44 5.02 20.02
N VAL A 87 -3.04 4.01 20.67
CA VAL A 87 -2.28 2.98 21.39
C VAL A 87 -1.39 2.19 20.43
N PHE A 88 -1.93 1.77 19.28
CA PHE A 88 -1.15 1.05 18.28
C PHE A 88 -0.01 1.91 17.73
N ALA A 89 -0.27 3.19 17.44
CA ALA A 89 0.76 4.13 16.98
C ALA A 89 1.90 4.29 18.00
N GLU A 90 1.60 4.40 19.29
CA GLU A 90 2.63 4.50 20.34
C GLU A 90 3.45 3.21 20.48
N ILE A 91 2.82 2.03 20.36
CA ILE A 91 3.51 0.73 20.36
C ILE A 91 4.41 0.58 19.13
N GLY A 92 3.93 1.02 17.96
CA GLY A 92 4.66 0.96 16.69
C GLY A 92 5.70 2.07 16.51
N LYS A 93 5.74 3.06 17.40
CA LYS A 93 6.52 4.29 17.25
C LYS A 93 7.99 4.05 16.89
N GLU A 94 8.65 3.14 17.60
CA GLU A 94 10.06 2.80 17.33
C GLU A 94 10.25 2.22 15.92
N LYS A 95 9.33 1.35 15.48
CA LYS A 95 9.36 0.76 14.13
C LYS A 95 9.18 1.84 13.07
N PHE A 96 8.26 2.80 13.27
CA PHE A 96 8.06 3.91 12.35
C PHE A 96 9.25 4.87 12.31
N MET A 97 9.84 5.22 13.46
CA MET A 97 11.00 6.12 13.52
C MET A 97 12.26 5.51 12.88
N ASN A 98 12.38 4.18 12.92
CA ASN A 98 13.51 3.47 12.33
C ASN A 98 13.33 3.18 10.83
N LYS A 99 12.11 3.32 10.28
CA LYS A 99 11.90 3.27 8.83
C LYS A 99 12.55 4.49 8.19
N LYS A 100 13.69 4.26 7.55
CA LYS A 100 14.38 5.25 6.72
C LYS A 100 14.39 4.74 5.29
N GLY A 101 14.00 5.60 4.36
CA GLY A 101 14.08 5.33 2.94
C GLY A 101 14.48 6.58 2.18
N ALA A 102 15.37 6.41 1.21
CA ALA A 102 15.76 7.49 0.31
C ALA A 102 14.90 7.41 -0.94
N ILE A 103 14.21 8.50 -1.26
CA ILE A 103 13.43 8.64 -2.49
C ILE A 103 14.35 9.24 -3.56
N THR A 104 14.73 8.42 -4.55
CA THR A 104 15.43 8.91 -5.74
C THR A 104 14.41 9.17 -6.83
N LEU A 105 14.42 10.38 -7.40
CA LEU A 105 13.55 10.76 -8.50
C LEU A 105 14.30 10.63 -9.82
N SER A 106 13.67 10.05 -10.83
CA SER A 106 14.14 10.17 -12.22
C SER A 106 13.22 11.09 -13.01
N ARG A 107 13.80 12.04 -13.72
CA ARG A 107 13.07 12.93 -14.65
C ARG A 107 13.26 12.53 -16.11
N ASP A 108 14.27 11.73 -16.40
CA ASP A 108 14.58 11.29 -17.76
C ASP A 108 13.89 9.94 -18.00
N ILE A 109 12.77 9.99 -18.70
CA ILE A 109 12.01 8.82 -19.13
C ILE A 109 12.44 8.48 -20.56
N SER A 110 13.23 7.42 -20.71
CA SER A 110 13.59 6.85 -22.02
C SER A 110 13.07 5.42 -22.11
N ILE A 111 12.23 5.16 -23.12
CA ILE A 111 11.54 3.87 -23.29
C ILE A 111 11.61 3.51 -24.76
N SER A 112 11.97 2.25 -25.02
CA SER A 112 11.88 1.64 -26.34
C SER A 112 10.52 0.96 -26.52
N GLU A 113 10.09 0.81 -27.76
CA GLU A 113 8.78 0.25 -28.10
C GLU A 113 8.63 -1.24 -27.70
N ASP A 114 9.74 -1.96 -27.69
CA ASP A 114 9.85 -3.37 -27.29
C ASP A 114 9.98 -3.57 -25.76
N ALA A 115 10.06 -2.49 -24.99
CA ALA A 115 10.15 -2.57 -23.53
C ALA A 115 8.85 -3.09 -22.92
N GLN A 116 8.99 -3.92 -21.88
CA GLN A 116 7.88 -4.36 -21.04
C GLN A 116 7.79 -3.42 -19.83
N VAL A 117 6.72 -2.64 -19.78
CA VAL A 117 6.54 -1.54 -18.84
C VAL A 117 5.37 -1.82 -17.92
N LEU A 118 5.59 -1.61 -16.62
CA LEU A 118 4.54 -1.61 -15.61
C LEU A 118 4.47 -0.23 -14.95
N LEU A 119 3.35 0.47 -15.12
CA LEU A 119 3.06 1.72 -14.40
C LEU A 119 2.31 1.41 -13.10
N VAL A 120 2.91 1.70 -11.97
CA VAL A 120 2.36 1.46 -10.63
C VAL A 120 1.91 2.78 -10.02
N LEU A 121 0.61 2.89 -9.80
CA LEU A 121 -0.05 4.02 -9.15
C LEU A 121 -0.95 3.48 -8.03
N GLY A 122 -1.56 4.37 -7.26
CA GLY A 122 -2.51 4.02 -6.21
C GLY A 122 -2.26 4.73 -4.90
N ASP A 123 -3.13 4.45 -3.94
CA ASP A 123 -3.08 5.00 -2.58
C ASP A 123 -2.44 3.97 -1.62
N ALA A 124 -1.97 4.42 -0.46
CA ALA A 124 -1.42 3.54 0.59
C ALA A 124 -2.48 2.67 1.31
N ASN A 125 -3.48 2.13 0.59
CA ASN A 125 -4.54 1.27 1.11
C ASN A 125 -4.38 -0.19 0.63
N PHE A 126 -3.18 -0.75 0.75
CA PHE A 126 -2.90 -2.13 0.31
C PHE A 126 -3.66 -3.19 1.12
N PRO A 127 -4.12 -4.30 0.50
CA PRO A 127 -4.81 -5.39 1.18
C PRO A 127 -4.00 -5.98 2.35
N ASN A 128 -2.72 -6.28 2.11
CA ASN A 128 -1.84 -6.91 3.10
C ASN A 128 -0.63 -6.05 3.49
N GLY A 129 -0.74 -4.73 3.34
CA GLY A 129 0.32 -3.78 3.65
C GLY A 129 1.35 -3.61 2.52
N ALA A 130 2.30 -2.70 2.71
CA ALA A 130 3.25 -2.29 1.66
C ALA A 130 4.19 -3.42 1.19
N LYS A 131 4.44 -4.42 2.04
CA LYS A 131 5.32 -5.55 1.72
C LYS A 131 4.78 -6.39 0.55
N GLU A 132 3.46 -6.59 0.50
CA GLU A 132 2.81 -7.30 -0.60
C GLU A 132 3.06 -6.63 -1.95
N LEU A 133 2.96 -5.30 -2.01
CA LEU A 133 3.28 -4.57 -3.24
C LEU A 133 4.74 -4.79 -3.64
N ALA A 134 5.67 -4.73 -2.69
CA ALA A 134 7.09 -4.96 -2.95
C ALA A 134 7.39 -6.35 -3.52
N GLU A 135 6.79 -7.39 -2.93
CA GLU A 135 6.93 -8.78 -3.39
C GLU A 135 6.38 -8.96 -4.81
N ILE A 136 5.24 -8.33 -5.14
CA ILE A 136 4.69 -8.32 -6.50
C ILE A 136 5.67 -7.66 -7.47
N LEU A 137 6.20 -6.48 -7.13
CA LEU A 137 7.08 -5.73 -8.04
C LEU A 137 8.44 -6.40 -8.23
N GLU A 138 8.97 -7.05 -7.20
CA GLU A 138 10.22 -7.82 -7.29
C GLU A 138 10.12 -8.91 -8.37
N GLU A 139 8.98 -9.61 -8.48
CA GLU A 139 8.74 -10.59 -9.54
C GLU A 139 8.76 -9.98 -10.96
N PHE A 140 8.18 -8.79 -11.15
CA PHE A 140 8.23 -8.08 -12.43
C PHE A 140 9.64 -7.62 -12.77
N LEU A 141 10.34 -7.03 -11.80
CA LEU A 141 11.71 -6.53 -11.94
C LEU A 141 12.67 -7.68 -12.31
N ASN A 142 12.56 -8.82 -11.63
CA ASN A 142 13.33 -10.04 -11.92
C ASN A 142 13.07 -10.63 -13.32
N ARG A 143 11.96 -10.24 -13.96
CA ARG A 143 11.59 -10.61 -15.34
C ARG A 143 11.93 -9.52 -16.36
N ASN A 144 12.78 -8.56 -15.98
CA ASN A 144 13.23 -7.44 -16.80
C ASN A 144 12.11 -6.45 -17.20
N PHE A 145 11.03 -6.36 -16.44
CA PHE A 145 10.10 -5.24 -16.61
C PHE A 145 10.73 -3.94 -16.12
N ILE A 146 10.45 -2.85 -16.83
CA ILE A 146 10.69 -1.50 -16.36
C ILE A 146 9.47 -1.06 -15.56
N VAL A 147 9.65 -0.88 -14.26
CA VAL A 147 8.57 -0.51 -13.34
C VAL A 147 8.66 0.98 -13.07
N PHE A 148 7.67 1.74 -13.51
CA PHE A 148 7.51 3.14 -13.15
C PHE A 148 6.54 3.25 -11.98
N THR A 149 6.89 3.98 -10.93
CA THR A 149 6.01 4.20 -9.78
C THR A 149 5.86 5.68 -9.47
N ALA A 150 4.72 6.08 -8.91
CA ALA A 150 4.49 7.44 -8.45
C ALA A 150 3.54 7.49 -7.23
N GLY A 151 3.53 8.61 -6.52
CA GLY A 151 2.63 8.85 -5.38
C GLY A 151 2.89 7.94 -4.18
N ASP A 152 1.82 7.59 -3.48
CA ASP A 152 1.87 6.77 -2.26
C ASP A 152 2.48 5.39 -2.50
N ALA A 153 2.25 4.79 -3.68
CA ALA A 153 2.88 3.54 -4.07
C ALA A 153 4.41 3.66 -4.05
N ALA A 154 4.96 4.74 -4.61
CA ALA A 154 6.40 4.96 -4.64
C ALA A 154 7.01 5.11 -3.24
N ILE A 155 6.32 5.81 -2.33
CA ILE A 155 6.74 5.96 -0.93
C ILE A 155 6.76 4.58 -0.24
N SER A 156 5.71 3.80 -0.45
CA SER A 156 5.52 2.51 0.19
C SER A 156 6.57 1.46 -0.24
N ILE A 157 6.98 1.50 -1.51
CA ILE A 157 8.06 0.65 -2.05
C ILE A 157 9.42 1.03 -1.44
N VAL A 158 9.67 2.32 -1.23
CA VAL A 158 10.90 2.77 -0.57
C VAL A 158 10.94 2.31 0.88
N GLU A 159 9.81 2.32 1.59
CA GLU A 159 9.71 1.79 2.96
C GLU A 159 9.94 0.28 3.06
N SER A 160 9.70 -0.48 1.98
CA SER A 160 9.95 -1.92 1.94
C SER A 160 11.39 -2.29 1.59
N ASN A 161 12.26 -1.29 1.39
CA ASN A 161 13.66 -1.45 0.95
C ASN A 161 13.83 -2.13 -0.43
N LEU A 162 12.80 -2.15 -1.28
CA LEU A 162 12.95 -2.67 -2.64
C LEU A 162 13.78 -1.69 -3.47
N LYS A 163 14.89 -2.18 -4.03
CA LYS A 163 15.78 -1.40 -4.89
C LYS A 163 16.14 -2.25 -6.11
N HIS A 164 16.00 -1.66 -7.28
CA HIS A 164 16.33 -2.30 -8.54
C HIS A 164 16.63 -1.22 -9.58
N GLU A 165 17.51 -1.48 -10.55
CA GLU A 165 17.86 -0.51 -11.59
C GLU A 165 16.66 -0.16 -12.50
N ASN A 166 15.82 -1.17 -12.78
CA ASN A 166 14.59 -1.02 -13.56
C ASN A 166 13.39 -0.46 -12.75
N LEU A 167 13.57 -0.07 -11.49
CA LEU A 167 12.54 0.57 -10.68
C LEU A 167 12.72 2.09 -10.69
N ILE A 168 11.81 2.78 -11.36
CA ILE A 168 11.90 4.22 -11.63
C ILE A 168 10.78 4.96 -10.89
N ASN A 169 11.15 5.82 -9.96
CA ASN A 169 10.19 6.69 -9.28
C ASN A 169 10.06 8.05 -9.99
N LEU A 170 8.84 8.36 -10.43
CA LEU A 170 8.49 9.57 -11.16
C LEU A 170 8.16 10.76 -10.23
N GLY A 171 7.87 10.52 -8.95
CA GLY A 171 7.52 11.55 -7.97
C GLY A 171 6.07 11.47 -7.50
N SER A 172 5.37 12.61 -7.49
CA SER A 172 3.98 12.69 -7.03
C SER A 172 3.03 11.88 -7.92
N ALA A 173 1.82 11.56 -7.43
CA ALA A 173 0.84 10.77 -8.19
C ALA A 173 0.58 11.32 -9.60
N SER A 174 0.56 12.65 -9.75
CA SER A 174 0.41 13.33 -11.05
C SER A 174 1.58 13.10 -12.01
N ALA A 175 2.80 12.85 -11.52
CA ALA A 175 3.99 12.68 -12.34
C ALA A 175 3.95 11.41 -13.18
N GLY A 176 3.09 10.44 -12.83
CA GLY A 176 2.82 9.26 -13.66
C GLY A 176 2.36 9.61 -15.08
N ILE A 177 1.76 10.79 -15.30
CA ILE A 177 1.31 11.22 -16.63
C ILE A 177 2.47 11.42 -17.62
N HIS A 178 3.66 11.79 -17.14
CA HIS A 178 4.81 12.05 -18.00
C HIS A 178 5.28 10.80 -18.75
N LEU A 179 5.10 9.62 -18.15
CA LEU A 179 5.30 8.35 -18.84
C LEU A 179 4.37 8.22 -20.05
N ILE A 180 3.09 8.53 -19.83
CA ILE A 180 2.05 8.39 -20.84
C ILE A 180 2.25 9.42 -21.96
N GLU A 181 2.64 10.65 -21.62
CA GLU A 181 3.03 11.69 -22.60
C GLU A 181 4.14 11.17 -23.52
N LYS A 182 5.20 10.55 -22.97
CA LYS A 182 6.31 9.99 -23.76
C LYS A 182 5.88 8.85 -24.65
N ILE A 183 4.97 7.99 -24.19
CA ILE A 183 4.44 6.87 -24.98
C ILE A 183 3.56 7.38 -26.12
N ILE A 184 2.73 8.40 -25.88
CA ILE A 184 1.93 9.07 -26.92
C ILE A 184 2.85 9.71 -27.98
N GLU A 185 3.89 10.43 -27.55
CA GLU A 185 4.90 11.01 -28.46
C GLU A 185 5.61 9.94 -29.29
N MET A 186 6.01 8.83 -28.65
CA MET A 186 6.67 7.70 -29.31
C MET A 186 5.75 7.07 -30.36
N ALA A 187 4.48 6.80 -30.02
CA ALA A 187 3.51 6.23 -30.94
C ALA A 187 3.24 7.15 -32.14
N GLY A 188 3.19 8.47 -31.92
CA GLY A 188 3.06 9.45 -33.00
C GLY A 188 4.25 9.43 -33.95
N LYS A 189 5.48 9.45 -33.40
CA LYS A 189 6.71 9.34 -34.20
C LYS A 189 6.75 8.04 -35.02
N LYS A 190 6.35 6.91 -34.44
CA LYS A 190 6.33 5.60 -35.12
C LYS A 190 5.32 5.52 -36.25
N ASN A 191 4.21 6.24 -36.14
CA ASN A 191 3.20 6.32 -37.20
C ASN A 191 3.40 7.47 -38.18
N ASN A 192 4.46 8.26 -38.05
CA ASN A 192 4.64 9.52 -38.79
C ASN A 192 3.42 10.45 -38.67
N LYS A 193 2.79 10.49 -37.50
CA LYS A 193 1.61 11.32 -37.20
C LYS A 193 1.86 12.25 -36.02
N SER A 194 1.22 13.40 -36.05
CA SER A 194 1.10 14.25 -34.86
C SER A 194 0.18 13.57 -33.85
N PRO A 195 0.54 13.50 -32.56
CA PRO A 195 -0.40 13.06 -31.52
C PRO A 195 -1.68 13.89 -31.46
N VAL A 196 -1.62 15.16 -31.86
CA VAL A 196 -2.77 16.07 -31.86
C VAL A 196 -3.72 15.70 -33.01
N GLY A 197 -4.98 15.44 -32.67
CA GLY A 197 -6.05 15.18 -33.64
C GLY A 197 -6.08 13.76 -34.23
N ASN A 198 -5.15 12.88 -33.83
CA ASN A 198 -5.05 11.50 -34.35
C ASN A 198 -5.23 10.46 -33.23
N PHE A 199 -6.21 10.67 -32.34
CA PHE A 199 -6.37 9.85 -31.13
C PHE A 199 -6.51 8.36 -31.44
N ASP A 200 -7.36 8.00 -32.41
CA ASP A 200 -7.69 6.60 -32.70
C ASP A 200 -6.48 5.82 -33.19
N GLU A 201 -5.66 6.40 -34.08
CA GLU A 201 -4.46 5.72 -34.57
C GLU A 201 -3.36 5.62 -33.50
N ILE A 202 -3.23 6.65 -32.66
CA ILE A 202 -2.28 6.62 -31.54
C ILE A 202 -2.69 5.57 -30.51
N ALA A 203 -3.96 5.53 -30.12
CA ALA A 203 -4.48 4.55 -29.19
C ALA A 203 -4.39 3.13 -29.76
N ALA A 204 -4.71 2.94 -31.05
CA ALA A 204 -4.55 1.65 -31.73
C ALA A 204 -3.08 1.21 -31.76
N HIS A 205 -2.13 2.12 -31.97
CA HIS A 205 -0.71 1.81 -31.91
C HIS A 205 -0.28 1.36 -30.51
N ILE A 206 -0.66 2.13 -29.48
CA ILE A 206 -0.35 1.80 -28.08
C ILE A 206 -0.91 0.41 -27.74
N ALA A 207 -2.19 0.17 -28.02
CA ALA A 207 -2.87 -1.10 -27.73
C ALA A 207 -2.23 -2.33 -28.39
N ASN A 208 -1.67 -2.16 -29.61
CA ASN A 208 -1.19 -3.29 -30.40
C ASN A 208 0.33 -3.45 -30.42
N LYS A 209 1.09 -2.41 -30.08
CA LYS A 209 2.56 -2.36 -30.26
C LYS A 209 3.34 -2.02 -29.01
N VAL A 210 2.72 -1.43 -27.99
CA VAL A 210 3.43 -1.00 -26.78
C VAL A 210 3.14 -1.98 -25.64
N GLY A 211 4.18 -2.58 -25.10
CA GLY A 211 4.10 -3.49 -23.96
C GLY A 211 3.91 -2.75 -22.62
N LEU A 212 2.80 -2.03 -22.44
CA LEU A 212 2.50 -1.30 -21.20
C LEU A 212 1.27 -1.87 -20.49
N ALA A 213 1.38 -2.10 -19.18
CA ALA A 213 0.23 -2.27 -18.29
C ALA A 213 0.30 -1.28 -17.13
N ALA A 214 -0.86 -0.95 -16.55
CA ALA A 214 -0.94 -0.16 -15.33
C ALA A 214 -1.51 -0.96 -14.17
N MET A 215 -1.00 -0.73 -12.97
CA MET A 215 -1.45 -1.34 -11.73
C MET A 215 -1.83 -0.26 -10.71
N PHE A 216 -3.05 -0.37 -10.19
CA PHE A 216 -3.61 0.46 -9.13
C PHE A 216 -3.81 -0.39 -7.88
N TRP A 217 -2.72 -0.69 -7.17
CA TRP A 217 -2.77 -1.52 -5.96
C TRP A 217 -3.19 -0.67 -4.77
N GLY A 218 -4.32 -1.01 -4.13
CA GLY A 218 -4.85 -0.23 -3.01
C GLY A 218 -5.49 1.11 -3.41
N ALA A 219 -5.84 1.32 -4.68
CA ALA A 219 -6.54 2.55 -5.09
C ALA A 219 -7.92 2.68 -4.44
N THR A 220 -8.26 3.86 -3.93
CA THR A 220 -9.54 4.15 -3.25
C THR A 220 -10.18 5.45 -3.70
N THR A 221 -9.39 6.38 -4.24
CA THR A 221 -9.87 7.70 -4.64
C THR A 221 -10.51 7.68 -6.03
N GLN A 222 -11.51 8.55 -6.24
CA GLN A 222 -12.11 8.78 -7.56
C GLN A 222 -11.08 9.21 -8.61
N GLY A 223 -10.02 9.93 -8.18
CA GLY A 223 -8.91 10.33 -9.04
C GLY A 223 -8.19 9.14 -9.66
N ASN A 224 -7.90 8.10 -8.87
CA ASN A 224 -7.26 6.88 -9.39
C ASN A 224 -8.12 6.19 -10.45
N PHE A 225 -9.44 6.08 -10.23
CA PHE A 225 -10.35 5.50 -11.22
C PHE A 225 -10.47 6.36 -12.48
N ALA A 226 -10.46 7.70 -12.36
CA ALA A 226 -10.47 8.59 -13.52
C ALA A 226 -9.20 8.45 -14.38
N VAL A 227 -8.02 8.39 -13.75
CA VAL A 227 -6.75 8.15 -14.45
C VAL A 227 -6.78 6.79 -15.14
N ALA A 228 -7.21 5.74 -14.43
CA ALA A 228 -7.34 4.40 -15.00
C ALA A 228 -8.24 4.37 -16.24
N GLN A 229 -9.38 5.06 -16.23
CA GLN A 229 -10.26 5.16 -17.40
C GLN A 229 -9.57 5.87 -18.57
N GLY A 230 -8.78 6.91 -18.31
CA GLY A 230 -7.95 7.56 -19.33
C GLY A 230 -6.93 6.60 -19.97
N LEU A 231 -6.29 5.76 -19.16
CA LEU A 231 -5.35 4.74 -19.65
C LEU A 231 -6.06 3.65 -20.47
N MET A 232 -7.20 3.15 -20.00
CA MET A 232 -8.03 2.18 -20.73
C MET A 232 -8.46 2.72 -22.09
N ARG A 233 -8.78 4.02 -22.17
CA ARG A 233 -9.14 4.68 -23.43
C ARG A 233 -8.00 4.66 -24.46
N LEU A 234 -6.74 4.65 -24.01
CA LEU A 234 -5.55 4.48 -24.86
C LEU A 234 -5.24 3.01 -25.19
N GLY A 235 -6.08 2.08 -24.76
CA GLY A 235 -5.86 0.64 -24.93
C GLY A 235 -4.87 0.03 -23.95
N ILE A 236 -4.53 0.74 -22.86
CA ILE A 236 -3.62 0.24 -21.83
C ILE A 236 -4.42 -0.62 -20.84
N PRO A 237 -4.06 -1.90 -20.63
CA PRO A 237 -4.69 -2.73 -19.61
C PRO A 237 -4.40 -2.21 -18.21
N VAL A 238 -5.42 -2.25 -17.34
CA VAL A 238 -5.33 -1.78 -15.95
C VAL A 238 -5.71 -2.89 -14.98
N ILE A 239 -4.85 -3.12 -13.98
CA ILE A 239 -5.03 -4.07 -12.89
C ILE A 239 -5.36 -3.31 -11.61
N PHE A 240 -6.43 -3.71 -10.92
CA PHE A 240 -6.76 -3.16 -9.60
C PHE A 240 -6.47 -4.19 -8.50
N GLY A 241 -5.88 -3.72 -7.40
CA GLY A 241 -5.80 -4.51 -6.18
C GLY A 241 -7.12 -4.52 -5.41
N SER A 242 -7.33 -5.54 -4.59
CA SER A 242 -8.48 -5.55 -3.68
C SER A 242 -8.38 -4.42 -2.64
N HIS A 243 -9.52 -3.97 -2.13
CA HIS A 243 -9.60 -2.92 -1.10
C HIS A 243 -9.69 -3.51 0.31
#